data_AF-A0A2E5M063-F1
#
_entry.id   AF-A0A2E5M063-F1
#
_cell.length_a   1.000
_cell.length_b   1.000
_cell.length_c   1.000
_cell.angle_alpha   90.00
_cell.angle_beta   90.00
_cell.angle_gamma   90.00
#
_symmetry.space_group_name_H-M   'P 1'
#
loop_
_entity.id
_entity.type
_entity.pdbx_description
1 polymer ?
#
loop_
_entity_poly.entity_id
_entity_poly.type
_entity_poly.pdbx_seq_one_letter_code
_entity_poly.pdbx_strand_id
1 'polypeptide(L)'
;MWKHYKSISLGIVALASIASAQGGFPTSSVTPMPQAVQAGASAPAGGMFESNTFLEMANRVFDPSSDSLDFENGSFEWKGKNFNLSEQRAFRSRFERFLLASPTEEEKQYAQLMGDIIDRLSVSNNNSDDAILDTWELLFRASRFDLDGGNSTIVANQVFNAWRIRKESRGVIMTQRELSQVRQFQQEVVANRALALKNIREKRLLESGNRRADGEEVVSDGTESITSEAAFRMLDLAETEARIIALETQSAMTGLQAKLQFQSQIVSFMLQRRFEHALVLAGFYQSIFKGSHQSLEVGKDQLQEFLPGSDLAFTVDSMTFIAREAINDVNKGVDAVNAAYEEKRSLIALERLQEVFFLGEYLTELNKIPADQRRHLLDLNRSLIEAGELAESKDYIGVSELADEIYKLAEDFPKNRVLSAVETAKSMSDMAIFAASQYRNLGDIDKSRSELQTAIEIWPSNPAIRDFQQETTKLATAGSQGVQIFDELYKRMDRRGIYERRMDLGFALADDTQRRPLLMEVVEQVARIDLLVNQSKELVKQGEAYAAWELLVEAAKVDPSDGPMNQARAELASRVADFVLLIDRAKRQAEDGHHAGSLAAYLAAQDIYPVSRLCRQGIQRETSALMSGLRDQD
;
A
#
# COMPACT_ATOMS: atom_id res chain seq x y z
N MET A 1 -34.72 -42.64 -0.70
CA MET A 1 -35.34 -42.52 0.64
C MET A 1 -35.37 -41.02 0.95
N TRP A 2 -36.44 -40.24 0.74
CA TRP A 2 -37.87 -40.34 1.10
C TRP A 2 -38.18 -40.11 2.59
N LYS A 3 -39.13 -39.19 2.84
CA LYS A 3 -39.68 -38.65 4.10
C LYS A 3 -38.82 -37.58 4.79
N HIS A 4 -39.19 -36.29 4.79
CA HIS A 4 -40.37 -35.62 5.37
C HIS A 4 -40.33 -35.46 6.90
N TYR A 5 -40.20 -34.20 7.34
CA TYR A 5 -40.92 -33.69 8.52
C TYR A 5 -41.68 -32.41 8.13
N LYS A 6 -42.88 -32.25 8.68
CA LYS A 6 -43.84 -31.18 8.32
C LYS A 6 -43.79 -30.01 9.29
N SER A 7 -44.11 -28.84 8.73
CA SER A 7 -44.58 -27.60 9.36
C SER A 7 -45.43 -27.73 10.63
N ILE A 8 -45.37 -26.69 11.48
CA ILE A 8 -46.53 -26.01 12.10
C ILE A 8 -46.26 -24.49 12.08
N SER A 9 -47.33 -23.69 12.04
CA SER A 9 -47.37 -22.26 11.71
C SER A 9 -47.86 -21.38 12.87
N LEU A 10 -47.61 -20.06 12.77
CA LEU A 10 -48.40 -18.87 13.19
C LEU A 10 -47.41 -17.69 13.42
N GLY A 11 -47.62 -16.43 13.01
CA GLY A 11 -48.61 -15.86 12.07
C GLY A 11 -48.76 -14.34 12.26
N ILE A 12 -48.97 -13.59 11.16
CA ILE A 12 -49.65 -12.26 11.07
C ILE A 12 -48.93 -11.08 11.79
N VAL A 13 -48.60 -9.94 11.17
CA VAL A 13 -49.46 -8.85 10.63
C VAL A 13 -48.76 -8.14 9.45
N ALA A 14 -49.55 -7.64 8.51
CA ALA A 14 -49.08 -6.87 7.34
C ALA A 14 -49.26 -5.35 7.52
N LEU A 15 -48.54 -4.55 6.71
CA LEU A 15 -49.11 -3.37 6.04
C LEU A 15 -48.18 -2.90 4.90
N ALA A 16 -48.78 -2.65 3.73
CA ALA A 16 -48.13 -2.16 2.52
C ALA A 16 -48.56 -0.72 2.19
N SER A 17 -48.02 -0.21 1.07
CA SER A 17 -48.41 0.97 0.25
C SER A 17 -47.55 2.24 0.49
N ILE A 18 -47.38 3.17 -0.48
CA ILE A 18 -47.96 3.29 -1.84
C ILE A 18 -46.82 3.44 -2.88
N ALA A 19 -47.03 2.98 -4.12
CA ALA A 19 -46.25 3.40 -5.30
C ALA A 19 -47.10 4.25 -6.25
N SER A 20 -46.51 5.29 -6.86
CA SER A 20 -47.12 6.14 -7.88
C SER A 20 -46.14 6.38 -9.03
N ALA A 21 -46.61 6.34 -10.27
CA ALA A 21 -45.78 6.43 -11.49
C ALA A 21 -46.39 7.40 -12.52
N GLN A 22 -45.68 7.59 -13.65
CA GLN A 22 -45.95 8.49 -14.80
C GLN A 22 -45.52 9.95 -14.58
N GLY A 23 -44.87 10.66 -15.51
CA GLY A 23 -44.27 10.27 -16.81
C GLY A 23 -44.31 11.42 -17.84
N GLY A 24 -43.19 11.72 -18.55
CA GLY A 24 -43.17 12.66 -19.69
C GLY A 24 -41.87 13.46 -19.91
N PHE A 25 -41.28 13.34 -21.11
CA PHE A 25 -40.15 14.14 -21.65
C PHE A 25 -40.66 15.42 -22.37
N PRO A 26 -39.85 16.30 -23.03
CA PRO A 26 -38.38 16.35 -23.20
C PRO A 26 -37.70 17.74 -22.95
N THR A 27 -36.35 17.84 -22.98
CA THR A 27 -35.55 18.67 -23.95
C THR A 27 -34.04 18.79 -23.61
N SER A 28 -33.21 18.79 -24.67
CA SER A 28 -31.89 19.46 -24.86
C SER A 28 -30.81 19.49 -23.74
N SER A 29 -29.79 18.63 -23.92
CA SER A 29 -28.35 18.98 -23.99
C SER A 29 -27.78 20.15 -23.16
N VAL A 30 -27.05 19.84 -22.08
CA VAL A 30 -25.96 20.67 -21.54
C VAL A 30 -24.79 19.76 -21.12
N THR A 31 -23.59 20.03 -21.62
CA THR A 31 -22.32 19.45 -21.15
C THR A 31 -21.86 20.14 -19.86
N PRO A 32 -21.50 19.40 -18.79
CA PRO A 32 -20.80 19.99 -17.65
C PRO A 32 -19.32 20.23 -17.99
N MET A 33 -18.85 21.47 -17.85
CA MET A 33 -17.42 21.76 -17.72
C MET A 33 -16.89 21.31 -16.34
N PRO A 34 -15.56 21.13 -16.16
CA PRO A 34 -15.00 20.69 -14.88
C PRO A 34 -15.32 21.70 -13.76
N GLN A 35 -15.78 21.22 -12.61
CA GLN A 35 -15.95 22.09 -11.44
C GLN A 35 -14.58 22.50 -10.88
N ALA A 36 -14.42 23.80 -10.63
CA ALA A 36 -13.24 24.35 -10.00
C ALA A 36 -13.14 23.91 -8.53
N VAL A 37 -11.91 23.69 -8.07
CA VAL A 37 -11.59 23.41 -6.66
C VAL A 37 -11.99 24.62 -5.81
N GLN A 38 -13.00 24.45 -4.96
CA GLN A 38 -13.48 25.49 -4.07
C GLN A 38 -12.97 25.23 -2.66
N ALA A 39 -11.91 25.95 -2.27
CA ALA A 39 -11.32 25.88 -0.94
C ALA A 39 -12.31 26.43 0.12
N GLY A 40 -13.00 25.52 0.80
CA GLY A 40 -13.86 25.82 1.95
C GLY A 40 -13.13 25.56 3.26
N ALA A 41 -12.62 26.61 3.89
CA ALA A 41 -12.06 26.50 5.24
C ALA A 41 -13.18 26.26 6.27
N SER A 42 -13.24 25.04 6.81
CA SER A 42 -14.08 24.66 7.94
C SER A 42 -13.21 23.94 8.96
N ALA A 43 -13.02 24.53 10.13
CA ALA A 43 -12.21 23.93 11.19
C ALA A 43 -12.93 22.69 11.77
N PRO A 44 -12.28 21.51 11.83
CA PRO A 44 -12.84 20.35 12.49
C PRO A 44 -12.59 20.42 13.99
N ALA A 45 -13.66 20.52 14.78
CA ALA A 45 -13.60 20.25 16.21
C ALA A 45 -13.87 18.76 16.45
N GLY A 46 -12.96 18.08 17.16
CA GLY A 46 -13.22 16.79 17.81
C GLY A 46 -13.47 15.61 16.87
N GLY A 47 -12.40 15.05 16.30
CA GLY A 47 -12.42 13.76 15.60
C GLY A 47 -10.99 13.37 15.23
N MET A 48 -10.62 12.11 15.47
CA MET A 48 -9.28 11.59 15.18
C MET A 48 -8.94 11.84 13.71
N PHE A 49 -7.90 12.64 13.43
CA PHE A 49 -7.26 12.60 12.11
C PHE A 49 -6.57 11.23 12.01
N GLU A 50 -7.09 10.36 11.16
CA GLU A 50 -6.66 8.97 11.12
C GLU A 50 -5.22 8.85 10.63
N SER A 51 -4.40 8.15 11.41
CA SER A 51 -3.05 7.69 11.04
C SER A 51 -3.02 6.91 9.72
N ASN A 52 -4.16 6.34 9.32
CA ASN A 52 -4.39 5.73 8.00
C ASN A 52 -4.03 6.69 6.85
N THR A 53 -4.46 7.97 6.91
CA THR A 53 -4.27 8.90 5.78
C THR A 53 -2.81 9.24 5.51
N PHE A 54 -1.93 9.18 6.53
CA PHE A 54 -0.49 9.32 6.32
C PHE A 54 0.12 8.05 5.73
N LEU A 55 -0.19 6.87 6.29
CA LEU A 55 0.39 5.60 5.80
C LEU A 55 -0.07 5.27 4.39
N GLU A 56 -1.34 5.48 4.06
CA GLU A 56 -1.90 5.34 2.71
C GLU A 56 -1.24 6.32 1.73
N MET A 57 -0.99 7.57 2.13
CA MET A 57 -0.30 8.55 1.29
C MET A 57 1.20 8.26 1.13
N ALA A 58 1.88 7.82 2.19
CA ALA A 58 3.28 7.44 2.14
C ALA A 58 3.47 6.20 1.26
N ASN A 59 2.65 5.16 1.47
CA ASN A 59 2.60 3.99 0.61
C ASN A 59 2.35 4.40 -0.84
N ARG A 60 1.33 5.21 -1.14
CA ARG A 60 1.06 5.63 -2.54
C ARG A 60 2.15 6.49 -3.18
N VAL A 61 3.00 7.18 -2.42
CA VAL A 61 4.10 8.01 -2.97
C VAL A 61 5.43 7.26 -3.07
N PHE A 62 5.60 6.18 -2.30
CA PHE A 62 6.80 5.34 -2.33
C PHE A 62 6.61 3.99 -3.02
N ASP A 63 5.37 3.53 -3.21
CA ASP A 63 5.07 2.34 -4.02
C ASP A 63 5.49 2.65 -5.46
N PRO A 64 6.49 1.92 -6.02
CA PRO A 64 7.05 2.28 -7.31
C PRO A 64 6.16 1.83 -8.49
N SER A 65 4.96 1.31 -8.21
CA SER A 65 3.93 0.99 -9.19
C SER A 65 3.30 2.26 -9.76
N SER A 66 2.98 2.22 -11.05
CA SER A 66 2.03 3.16 -11.64
C SER A 66 0.61 2.94 -11.10
N ASP A 67 -0.30 3.93 -11.25
CA ASP A 67 -1.74 3.74 -11.00
C ASP A 67 -2.37 2.56 -11.82
N SER A 68 -1.67 2.02 -12.83
CA SER A 68 -2.11 0.83 -13.60
C SER A 68 -1.51 -0.50 -13.11
N LEU A 69 -0.61 -0.47 -12.13
CA LEU A 69 -0.08 -1.64 -11.41
C LEU A 69 -0.45 -1.50 -9.93
N ASP A 70 -1.26 -2.41 -9.42
CA ASP A 70 -1.63 -2.46 -8.02
C ASP A 70 -0.99 -3.70 -7.38
N PHE A 71 0.08 -3.50 -6.60
CA PHE A 71 0.71 -4.56 -5.81
C PHE A 71 0.03 -4.79 -4.44
N GLU A 72 -1.00 -4.03 -4.06
CA GLU A 72 -1.78 -4.30 -2.85
C GLU A 72 -2.87 -5.33 -3.17
N ASN A 73 -3.72 -5.04 -4.17
CA ASN A 73 -4.75 -5.96 -4.66
C ASN A 73 -4.21 -7.00 -5.64
N GLY A 74 -2.99 -6.82 -6.16
CA GLY A 74 -2.42 -7.70 -7.18
C GLY A 74 -3.20 -7.62 -8.49
N SER A 75 -3.43 -6.41 -9.02
CA SER A 75 -4.08 -6.21 -10.32
C SER A 75 -3.28 -5.28 -11.26
N PHE A 76 -3.21 -5.61 -12.55
CA PHE A 76 -2.67 -4.75 -13.60
C PHE A 76 -3.78 -4.29 -14.54
N GLU A 77 -3.93 -3.00 -14.81
CA GLU A 77 -4.91 -2.47 -15.76
C GLU A 77 -4.29 -2.27 -17.15
N TRP A 78 -4.73 -3.07 -18.15
CA TRP A 78 -4.37 -2.88 -19.55
C TRP A 78 -5.61 -2.69 -20.42
N LYS A 79 -5.67 -1.55 -21.11
CA LYS A 79 -6.77 -1.15 -22.01
C LYS A 79 -8.16 -1.24 -21.35
N GLY A 80 -8.26 -0.78 -20.09
CA GLY A 80 -9.52 -0.76 -19.33
C GLY A 80 -9.92 -2.11 -18.73
N LYS A 81 -8.96 -3.03 -18.52
CA LYS A 81 -9.20 -4.39 -18.02
C LYS A 81 -8.17 -4.78 -16.98
N ASN A 82 -8.64 -5.36 -15.88
CA ASN A 82 -7.78 -5.77 -14.77
C ASN A 82 -7.32 -7.23 -14.92
N PHE A 83 -6.02 -7.45 -14.70
CA PHE A 83 -5.31 -8.73 -14.78
C PHE A 83 -4.74 -9.10 -13.41
N ASN A 84 -5.01 -10.29 -12.90
CA ASN A 84 -4.51 -10.70 -11.57
C ASN A 84 -3.00 -11.03 -11.58
N LEU A 85 -2.24 -10.43 -10.67
CA LEU A 85 -0.84 -10.76 -10.35
C LEU A 85 -0.79 -11.91 -9.34
N SER A 86 -0.56 -13.14 -9.83
CA SER A 86 -0.44 -14.32 -8.98
C SER A 86 0.82 -14.36 -8.09
N GLU A 87 1.91 -13.70 -8.49
CA GLU A 87 3.23 -13.79 -7.81
C GLU A 87 4.00 -12.46 -7.77
N GLN A 88 3.53 -11.49 -7.00
CA GLN A 88 4.15 -10.15 -6.86
C GLN A 88 5.65 -10.20 -6.49
N ARG A 89 6.04 -11.06 -5.53
CA ARG A 89 7.46 -11.22 -5.12
C ARG A 89 8.32 -11.80 -6.24
N ALA A 90 7.78 -12.72 -7.05
CA ALA A 90 8.51 -13.27 -8.19
C ALA A 90 8.69 -12.21 -9.28
N PHE A 91 7.68 -11.37 -9.51
CA PHE A 91 7.76 -10.22 -10.42
C PHE A 91 8.89 -9.26 -10.00
N ARG A 92 8.89 -8.76 -8.75
CA ARG A 92 9.92 -7.83 -8.25
C ARG A 92 11.34 -8.39 -8.43
N SER A 93 11.56 -9.67 -8.09
CA SER A 93 12.85 -10.36 -8.27
C SER A 93 13.30 -10.44 -9.75
N ARG A 94 12.38 -10.71 -10.68
CA ARG A 94 12.70 -10.78 -12.11
C ARG A 94 12.94 -9.39 -12.71
N PHE A 95 12.20 -8.39 -12.25
CA PHE A 95 12.39 -6.99 -12.64
C PHE A 95 13.77 -6.47 -12.23
N GLU A 96 14.17 -6.64 -10.96
CA GLU A 96 15.54 -6.31 -10.53
C GLU A 96 16.60 -7.05 -11.34
N ARG A 97 16.39 -8.35 -11.62
CA ARG A 97 17.32 -9.12 -12.45
C ARG A 97 17.42 -8.56 -13.88
N PHE A 98 16.33 -8.08 -14.47
CA PHE A 98 16.33 -7.44 -15.79
C PHE A 98 17.05 -6.09 -15.78
N LEU A 99 16.87 -5.27 -14.74
CA LEU A 99 17.61 -4.02 -14.58
C LEU A 99 19.10 -4.24 -14.31
N LEU A 100 19.45 -5.35 -13.64
CA LEU A 100 20.83 -5.80 -13.42
C LEU A 100 21.46 -6.49 -14.65
N ALA A 101 20.67 -6.94 -15.61
CA ALA A 101 21.16 -7.55 -16.84
C ALA A 101 21.72 -6.50 -17.81
N SER A 102 22.45 -6.94 -18.82
CA SER A 102 22.93 -6.08 -19.90
C SER A 102 22.82 -6.84 -21.21
N PRO A 103 22.42 -6.20 -22.33
CA PRO A 103 22.10 -6.92 -23.56
C PRO A 103 23.32 -7.69 -24.07
N THR A 104 23.18 -8.99 -24.32
CA THR A 104 24.25 -9.75 -24.96
C THR A 104 24.06 -9.80 -26.48
N GLU A 105 25.14 -10.07 -27.21
CA GLU A 105 25.05 -10.27 -28.67
C GLU A 105 24.21 -11.50 -29.05
N GLU A 106 24.11 -12.50 -28.16
CA GLU A 106 23.27 -13.68 -28.37
C GLU A 106 21.78 -13.32 -28.34
N GLU A 107 21.38 -12.41 -27.44
CA GLU A 107 19.99 -11.94 -27.35
C GLU A 107 19.57 -11.15 -28.60
N LYS A 108 20.49 -10.36 -29.18
CA LYS A 108 20.26 -9.67 -30.46
C LYS A 108 20.12 -10.65 -31.62
N GLN A 109 20.95 -11.69 -31.67
CA GLN A 109 20.86 -12.74 -32.68
C GLN A 109 19.57 -13.55 -32.55
N TYR A 110 19.13 -13.84 -31.33
CA TYR A 110 17.85 -14.48 -31.06
C TYR A 110 16.68 -13.60 -31.51
N ALA A 111 16.68 -12.31 -31.18
CA ALA A 111 15.66 -11.35 -31.62
C ALA A 111 15.52 -11.30 -33.15
N GLN A 112 16.65 -11.21 -33.86
CA GLN A 112 16.68 -11.23 -35.33
C GLN A 112 16.14 -12.56 -35.89
N LEU A 113 16.53 -13.70 -35.29
CA LEU A 113 16.07 -15.01 -35.72
C LEU A 113 14.56 -15.20 -35.49
N MET A 114 14.01 -14.72 -34.38
CA MET A 114 12.57 -14.77 -34.10
C MET A 114 11.77 -13.86 -35.03
N GLY A 115 12.28 -12.64 -35.31
CA GLY A 115 11.73 -11.76 -36.33
C GLY A 115 11.68 -12.42 -37.71
N ASP A 116 12.80 -12.99 -38.17
CA ASP A 116 12.89 -13.74 -39.43
C ASP A 116 11.86 -14.88 -39.50
N ILE A 117 11.65 -15.63 -38.41
CA ILE A 117 10.66 -16.73 -38.35
C ILE A 117 9.23 -16.17 -38.45
N ILE A 118 8.90 -15.12 -37.68
CA ILE A 118 7.56 -14.49 -37.70
C ILE A 118 7.24 -13.90 -39.08
N ASP A 119 8.22 -13.26 -39.72
CA ASP A 119 8.05 -12.68 -41.05
C ASP A 119 7.92 -13.76 -42.13
N ARG A 120 8.69 -14.84 -42.08
CA ARG A 120 8.54 -16.00 -42.99
C ARG A 120 7.16 -16.64 -42.90
N LEU A 121 6.57 -16.68 -41.70
CA LEU A 121 5.21 -17.20 -41.44
C LEU A 121 4.10 -16.18 -41.72
N SER A 122 4.42 -14.96 -42.19
CA SER A 122 3.41 -13.97 -42.57
C SER A 122 2.63 -14.41 -43.82
N VAL A 123 1.35 -14.07 -43.87
CA VAL A 123 0.43 -14.40 -44.99
C VAL A 123 0.92 -13.82 -46.33
N SER A 124 1.72 -12.76 -46.29
CA SER A 124 2.37 -12.11 -47.44
C SER A 124 3.50 -12.90 -48.09
N ASN A 125 4.10 -13.87 -47.40
CA ASN A 125 5.28 -14.59 -47.87
C ASN A 125 4.95 -15.93 -48.55
N ASN A 126 5.98 -16.56 -49.14
CA ASN A 126 5.84 -17.80 -49.89
C ASN A 126 5.47 -18.99 -48.97
N ASN A 127 4.17 -19.30 -48.92
CA ASN A 127 3.60 -20.41 -48.15
C ASN A 127 3.72 -21.78 -48.85
N SER A 128 4.80 -22.02 -49.60
CA SER A 128 5.14 -23.35 -50.16
C SER A 128 5.53 -24.32 -49.04
N ASP A 129 5.17 -25.60 -49.17
CA ASP A 129 5.47 -26.63 -48.16
C ASP A 129 6.98 -26.68 -47.81
N ASP A 130 7.89 -26.46 -48.77
CA ASP A 130 9.35 -26.39 -48.57
C ASP A 130 9.77 -25.19 -47.69
N ALA A 131 9.27 -23.98 -47.97
CA ALA A 131 9.58 -22.79 -47.17
C ALA A 131 9.06 -22.90 -45.72
N ILE A 132 7.96 -23.64 -45.49
CA ILE A 132 7.44 -23.92 -44.15
C ILE A 132 8.35 -24.94 -43.43
N LEU A 133 8.93 -25.92 -44.15
CA LEU A 133 9.94 -26.83 -43.63
C LEU A 133 11.23 -26.09 -43.24
N ASP A 134 11.78 -25.25 -44.11
CA ASP A 134 12.95 -24.40 -43.81
C ASP A 134 12.71 -23.55 -42.55
N THR A 135 11.51 -22.98 -42.42
CA THR A 135 11.15 -22.13 -41.27
C THR A 135 10.95 -22.95 -39.98
N TRP A 136 10.52 -24.20 -40.10
CA TRP A 136 10.46 -25.14 -38.96
C TRP A 136 11.87 -25.55 -38.49
N GLU A 137 12.84 -25.70 -39.39
CA GLU A 137 14.23 -26.00 -38.99
C GLU A 137 14.86 -24.85 -38.18
N LEU A 138 14.50 -23.59 -38.47
CA LEU A 138 14.97 -22.42 -37.71
C LEU A 138 14.54 -22.47 -36.23
N LEU A 139 13.46 -23.16 -35.87
CA LEU A 139 13.03 -23.33 -34.47
C LEU A 139 14.07 -24.09 -33.63
N PHE A 140 14.77 -25.07 -34.21
CA PHE A 140 15.87 -25.80 -33.54
C PHE A 140 17.17 -24.99 -33.46
N ARG A 141 17.25 -23.88 -34.18
CA ARG A 141 18.30 -22.87 -34.01
C ARG A 141 17.91 -21.88 -32.91
N ALA A 142 16.65 -21.46 -32.86
CA ALA A 142 16.10 -20.59 -31.81
C ALA A 142 16.18 -21.26 -30.43
N SER A 143 15.89 -22.56 -30.34
CA SER A 143 15.96 -23.32 -29.08
C SER A 143 17.37 -23.59 -28.54
N ARG A 144 18.42 -23.05 -29.18
CA ARG A 144 19.81 -23.08 -28.65
C ARG A 144 20.12 -21.88 -27.77
N PHE A 145 19.30 -20.84 -27.81
CA PHE A 145 19.45 -19.65 -26.99
C PHE A 145 18.71 -19.84 -25.67
N ASP A 146 19.33 -19.51 -24.54
CA ASP A 146 18.74 -19.70 -23.21
C ASP A 146 17.42 -18.91 -23.03
N LEU A 147 17.27 -17.75 -23.70
CA LEU A 147 16.04 -16.95 -23.71
C LEU A 147 14.80 -17.73 -24.23
N ASP A 148 15.00 -18.63 -25.20
CA ASP A 148 13.89 -19.43 -25.76
C ASP A 148 13.26 -20.34 -24.70
N GLY A 149 14.04 -20.78 -23.69
CA GLY A 149 13.57 -21.71 -22.66
C GLY A 149 13.07 -23.06 -23.21
N GLY A 150 13.43 -23.42 -24.45
CA GLY A 150 12.94 -24.61 -25.15
C GLY A 150 11.56 -24.47 -25.77
N ASN A 151 10.94 -23.28 -25.73
CA ASN A 151 9.60 -23.05 -26.27
C ASN A 151 9.54 -23.23 -27.80
N SER A 152 10.60 -22.89 -28.54
CA SER A 152 10.68 -23.19 -29.98
C SER A 152 10.73 -24.70 -30.26
N THR A 153 11.30 -25.51 -29.35
CA THR A 153 11.25 -26.99 -29.46
C THR A 153 9.83 -27.51 -29.21
N ILE A 154 9.08 -26.91 -28.27
CA ILE A 154 7.67 -27.24 -28.04
C ILE A 154 6.85 -26.94 -29.30
N VAL A 155 7.01 -25.75 -29.91
CA VAL A 155 6.37 -25.38 -31.18
C VAL A 155 6.74 -26.39 -32.28
N ALA A 156 8.03 -26.70 -32.46
CA ALA A 156 8.50 -27.62 -33.48
C ALA A 156 7.91 -29.03 -33.33
N ASN A 157 7.78 -29.53 -32.10
CA ASN A 157 7.17 -30.82 -31.80
C ASN A 157 5.67 -30.84 -32.11
N GLN A 158 4.92 -29.75 -31.84
CA GLN A 158 3.51 -29.67 -32.21
C GLN A 158 3.34 -29.67 -33.73
N VAL A 159 4.13 -28.88 -34.47
CA VAL A 159 4.16 -28.87 -35.94
C VAL A 159 4.42 -30.26 -36.51
N PHE A 160 5.44 -30.95 -35.99
CA PHE A 160 5.75 -32.33 -36.39
C PHE A 160 4.59 -33.29 -36.13
N ASN A 161 3.93 -33.20 -34.97
CA ASN A 161 2.77 -34.04 -34.64
C ASN A 161 1.59 -33.82 -35.61
N ALA A 162 1.25 -32.56 -35.94
CA ALA A 162 0.18 -32.29 -36.90
C ALA A 162 0.55 -32.72 -38.33
N TRP A 163 1.82 -32.59 -38.75
CA TRP A 163 2.28 -33.15 -40.02
C TRP A 163 2.21 -34.68 -40.07
N ARG A 164 2.61 -35.36 -38.99
CA ARG A 164 2.47 -36.82 -38.85
C ARG A 164 1.00 -37.24 -38.99
N ILE A 165 0.10 -36.61 -38.24
CA ILE A 165 -1.35 -36.89 -38.30
C ILE A 165 -1.92 -36.58 -39.71
N ARG A 166 -1.47 -35.50 -40.37
CA ARG A 166 -1.85 -35.16 -41.76
C ARG A 166 -1.24 -36.09 -42.82
N LYS A 167 -0.19 -36.84 -42.50
CA LYS A 167 0.38 -37.91 -43.34
C LYS A 167 -0.39 -39.22 -43.12
N GLU A 168 -0.68 -39.55 -41.88
CA GLU A 168 -1.50 -40.71 -41.49
C GLU A 168 -2.92 -40.61 -42.08
N SER A 169 -3.59 -39.45 -41.97
CA SER A 169 -4.92 -39.26 -42.58
C SER A 169 -4.91 -39.34 -44.11
N ARG A 170 -3.84 -38.91 -44.79
CA ARG A 170 -3.65 -39.15 -46.24
C ARG A 170 -3.54 -40.63 -46.57
N GLY A 171 -2.88 -41.42 -45.72
CA GLY A 171 -2.84 -42.88 -45.83
C GLY A 171 -4.23 -43.51 -45.63
N VAL A 172 -4.96 -43.08 -44.60
CA VAL A 172 -6.33 -43.54 -44.32
C VAL A 172 -7.30 -43.19 -45.45
N ILE A 173 -7.19 -42.02 -46.08
CA ILE A 173 -7.99 -41.66 -47.26
C ILE A 173 -7.69 -42.58 -48.46
N MET A 174 -6.45 -43.06 -48.61
CA MET A 174 -6.09 -43.99 -49.67
C MET A 174 -6.73 -45.37 -49.45
N THR A 175 -6.61 -45.94 -48.23
CA THR A 175 -7.27 -47.20 -47.88
C THR A 175 -8.80 -47.07 -47.84
N GLN A 176 -9.35 -45.91 -47.49
CA GLN A 176 -10.79 -45.62 -47.61
C GLN A 176 -11.24 -45.65 -49.07
N ARG A 177 -10.44 -45.12 -50.01
CA ARG A 177 -10.73 -45.21 -51.46
C ARG A 177 -10.70 -46.65 -51.95
N GLU A 178 -9.69 -47.43 -51.58
CA GLU A 178 -9.61 -48.86 -51.89
C GLU A 178 -10.81 -49.63 -51.35
N LEU A 179 -11.16 -49.45 -50.06
CA LEU A 179 -12.35 -50.04 -49.45
C LEU A 179 -13.65 -49.56 -50.13
N SER A 180 -13.74 -48.31 -50.59
CA SER A 180 -14.91 -47.81 -51.31
C SER A 180 -15.08 -48.46 -52.69
N GLN A 181 -13.98 -48.78 -53.38
CA GLN A 181 -14.00 -49.55 -54.64
C GLN A 181 -14.41 -51.01 -54.38
N VAL A 182 -13.89 -51.64 -53.31
CA VAL A 182 -14.32 -52.97 -52.88
C VAL A 182 -15.82 -52.98 -52.54
N ARG A 183 -16.31 -51.97 -51.80
CA ARG A 183 -17.73 -51.81 -51.50
C ARG A 183 -18.58 -51.66 -52.76
N GLN A 184 -18.16 -50.83 -53.73
CA GLN A 184 -18.84 -50.70 -55.02
C GLN A 184 -18.93 -52.05 -55.75
N PHE A 185 -17.83 -52.78 -55.85
CA PHE A 185 -17.80 -54.11 -56.46
C PHE A 185 -18.70 -55.12 -55.72
N GLN A 186 -18.69 -55.12 -54.38
CA GLN A 186 -19.59 -55.95 -53.58
C GLN A 186 -21.07 -55.59 -53.79
N GLN A 187 -21.40 -54.29 -53.83
CA GLN A 187 -22.76 -53.79 -54.11
C GLN A 187 -23.22 -54.22 -55.52
N GLU A 188 -22.35 -54.11 -56.52
CA GLU A 188 -22.63 -54.60 -57.88
C GLU A 188 -22.84 -56.12 -57.91
N VAL A 189 -21.98 -56.91 -57.26
CA VAL A 189 -22.13 -58.37 -57.19
C VAL A 189 -23.45 -58.77 -56.51
N VAL A 190 -23.80 -58.14 -55.38
CA VAL A 190 -25.06 -58.38 -54.67
C VAL A 190 -26.27 -57.96 -55.52
N ALA A 191 -26.24 -56.78 -56.15
CA ALA A 191 -27.31 -56.27 -56.99
C ALA A 191 -27.53 -57.12 -58.26
N ASN A 192 -26.45 -57.44 -58.98
CA ASN A 192 -26.49 -58.29 -60.17
C ASN A 192 -27.01 -59.70 -59.85
N ARG A 193 -26.63 -60.25 -58.68
CA ARG A 193 -27.12 -61.56 -58.23
C ARG A 193 -28.58 -61.51 -57.75
N ALA A 194 -29.02 -60.43 -57.09
CA ALA A 194 -30.42 -60.21 -56.74
C ALA A 194 -31.30 -60.09 -57.99
N LEU A 195 -30.85 -59.37 -59.02
CA LEU A 195 -31.50 -59.29 -60.32
C LEU A 195 -31.52 -60.64 -61.04
N ALA A 196 -30.42 -61.40 -61.03
CA ALA A 196 -30.38 -62.75 -61.59
C ALA A 196 -31.38 -63.70 -60.90
N LEU A 197 -31.46 -63.66 -59.57
CA LEU A 197 -32.43 -64.45 -58.79
C LEU A 197 -33.87 -64.02 -59.06
N LYS A 198 -34.13 -62.71 -59.24
CA LYS A 198 -35.44 -62.20 -59.68
C LYS A 198 -35.79 -62.71 -61.07
N ASN A 199 -34.87 -62.63 -62.03
CA ASN A 199 -35.08 -63.10 -63.40
C ASN A 199 -35.30 -64.63 -63.47
N ILE A 200 -34.61 -65.42 -62.63
CA ILE A 200 -34.84 -66.87 -62.49
C ILE A 200 -36.22 -67.14 -61.87
N ARG A 201 -36.64 -66.37 -60.86
CA ARG A 201 -37.96 -66.48 -60.24
C ARG A 201 -39.08 -66.12 -61.23
N GLU A 202 -38.91 -65.05 -62.01
CA GLU A 202 -39.86 -64.64 -63.04
C GLU A 202 -39.94 -65.66 -64.17
N LYS A 203 -38.83 -66.22 -64.64
CA LYS A 203 -38.83 -67.36 -65.58
C LYS A 203 -39.57 -68.57 -65.01
N ARG A 204 -39.30 -68.96 -63.76
CA ARG A 204 -39.98 -70.08 -63.10
C ARG A 204 -41.48 -69.83 -62.92
N LEU A 205 -41.88 -68.59 -62.63
CA LEU A 205 -43.30 -68.20 -62.56
C LEU A 205 -43.97 -68.29 -63.94
N LEU A 206 -43.31 -67.81 -65.00
CA LEU A 206 -43.79 -67.92 -66.38
C LEU A 206 -43.89 -69.39 -66.85
N GLU A 207 -42.91 -70.23 -66.51
CA GLU A 207 -42.93 -71.68 -66.77
C GLU A 207 -44.02 -72.41 -65.97
N SER A 208 -44.29 -71.99 -64.72
CA SER A 208 -45.38 -72.53 -63.90
C SER A 208 -46.78 -72.13 -64.39
N GLY A 209 -46.88 -71.08 -65.22
CA GLY A 209 -48.16 -70.56 -65.73
C GLY A 209 -48.90 -71.48 -66.71
N ASN A 210 -48.33 -72.63 -67.10
CA ASN A 210 -48.87 -73.48 -68.17
C ASN A 210 -49.01 -74.98 -67.82
N ARG A 211 -49.14 -75.34 -66.53
CA ARG A 211 -49.50 -76.71 -66.11
C ARG A 211 -50.55 -76.72 -64.99
N ARG A 212 -51.71 -77.32 -65.28
CA ARG A 212 -52.71 -77.72 -64.29
C ARG A 212 -52.48 -79.17 -63.87
N ALA A 213 -52.81 -79.44 -62.61
CA ALA A 213 -53.16 -80.73 -62.00
C ALA A 213 -52.03 -81.71 -61.64
N ASP A 214 -52.29 -82.34 -60.49
CA ASP A 214 -51.62 -83.41 -59.76
C ASP A 214 -50.17 -83.24 -59.29
N GLY A 215 -49.94 -83.77 -58.09
CA GLY A 215 -48.75 -83.51 -57.30
C GLY A 215 -47.96 -84.77 -56.99
N GLU A 216 -46.65 -84.58 -56.96
CA GLU A 216 -45.70 -85.38 -56.18
C GLU A 216 -44.57 -84.42 -55.77
N GLU A 217 -44.22 -84.38 -54.48
CA GLU A 217 -43.22 -83.44 -53.97
C GLU A 217 -41.81 -83.88 -54.36
N VAL A 218 -41.22 -83.23 -55.36
CA VAL A 218 -39.78 -83.34 -55.64
C VAL A 218 -39.03 -82.28 -54.82
N VAL A 219 -38.27 -82.76 -53.84
CA VAL A 219 -37.47 -81.99 -52.87
C VAL A 219 -36.64 -80.89 -53.54
N SER A 220 -36.81 -79.64 -53.10
CA SER A 220 -36.05 -78.49 -53.62
C SER A 220 -34.77 -78.23 -52.83
N ASP A 221 -33.77 -79.11 -52.98
CA ASP A 221 -32.44 -79.03 -52.33
C ASP A 221 -31.57 -77.83 -52.79
N GLY A 222 -32.07 -77.02 -53.72
CA GLY A 222 -31.36 -75.87 -54.28
C GLY A 222 -31.64 -74.50 -53.64
N THR A 223 -32.43 -74.42 -52.56
CA THR A 223 -32.89 -73.11 -52.03
C THR A 223 -32.09 -72.62 -50.81
N GLU A 224 -31.59 -73.51 -49.95
CA GLU A 224 -30.91 -73.14 -48.69
C GLU A 224 -29.42 -72.78 -48.86
N SER A 225 -28.75 -73.34 -49.88
CA SER A 225 -27.38 -72.96 -50.24
C SER A 225 -27.29 -71.54 -50.82
N ILE A 226 -28.35 -71.10 -51.51
CA ILE A 226 -28.42 -69.77 -52.14
C ILE A 226 -28.69 -68.67 -51.10
N THR A 227 -29.48 -68.94 -50.06
CA THR A 227 -29.76 -67.98 -48.98
C THR A 227 -28.56 -67.78 -48.05
N SER A 228 -27.82 -68.86 -47.73
CA SER A 228 -26.62 -68.80 -46.89
C SER A 228 -25.48 -68.03 -47.57
N GLU A 229 -25.12 -68.34 -48.81
CA GLU A 229 -24.05 -67.60 -49.52
C GLU A 229 -24.41 -66.11 -49.69
N ALA A 230 -25.66 -65.79 -50.02
CA ALA A 230 -26.12 -64.40 -50.12
C ALA A 230 -26.08 -63.67 -48.78
N ALA A 231 -26.40 -64.34 -47.66
CA ALA A 231 -26.25 -63.79 -46.32
C ALA A 231 -24.79 -63.50 -45.96
N PHE A 232 -23.86 -64.41 -46.28
CA PHE A 232 -22.42 -64.16 -46.09
C PHE A 232 -21.93 -62.96 -46.92
N ARG A 233 -22.39 -62.79 -48.17
CA ARG A 233 -22.02 -61.61 -48.98
C ARG A 233 -22.62 -60.28 -48.49
N MET A 234 -23.81 -60.32 -47.89
CA MET A 234 -24.37 -59.15 -47.21
C MET A 234 -23.63 -58.84 -45.90
N LEU A 235 -23.10 -59.85 -45.20
CA LEU A 235 -22.25 -59.68 -44.03
C LEU A 235 -20.86 -59.12 -44.41
N ASP A 236 -20.24 -59.64 -45.48
CA ASP A 236 -19.00 -59.08 -46.06
C ASP A 236 -19.16 -57.59 -46.38
N LEU A 237 -20.29 -57.22 -47.02
CA LEU A 237 -20.61 -55.82 -47.35
C LEU A 237 -20.74 -54.97 -46.08
N ALA A 238 -21.55 -55.41 -45.11
CA ALA A 238 -21.75 -54.70 -43.86
C ALA A 238 -20.44 -54.55 -43.06
N GLU A 239 -19.53 -55.52 -43.13
CA GLU A 239 -18.20 -55.41 -42.52
C GLU A 239 -17.35 -54.35 -43.21
N THR A 240 -17.33 -54.27 -44.56
CA THR A 240 -16.60 -53.20 -45.25
C THR A 240 -17.18 -51.82 -44.97
N GLU A 241 -18.51 -51.69 -44.90
CA GLU A 241 -19.17 -50.44 -44.55
C GLU A 241 -18.85 -50.02 -43.09
N ALA A 242 -18.89 -50.95 -42.15
CA ALA A 242 -18.46 -50.71 -40.77
C ALA A 242 -16.98 -50.31 -40.68
N ARG A 243 -16.09 -50.95 -41.45
CA ARG A 243 -14.65 -50.59 -41.52
C ARG A 243 -14.44 -49.20 -42.12
N ILE A 244 -15.19 -48.80 -43.16
CA ILE A 244 -15.13 -47.45 -43.74
C ILE A 244 -15.55 -46.41 -42.69
N ILE A 245 -16.67 -46.63 -41.99
CA ILE A 245 -17.17 -45.71 -40.96
C ILE A 245 -16.20 -45.64 -39.76
N ALA A 246 -15.61 -46.77 -39.36
CA ALA A 246 -14.60 -46.81 -38.30
C ALA A 246 -13.33 -46.02 -38.67
N LEU A 247 -12.85 -46.14 -39.91
CA LEU A 247 -11.68 -45.38 -40.40
C LEU A 247 -11.99 -43.89 -40.56
N GLU A 248 -13.19 -43.54 -41.03
CA GLU A 248 -13.64 -42.16 -41.17
C GLU A 248 -13.76 -41.47 -39.79
N THR A 249 -14.41 -42.12 -38.83
CA THR A 249 -14.52 -41.62 -37.45
C THR A 249 -13.15 -41.52 -36.78
N GLN A 250 -12.26 -42.52 -36.95
CA GLN A 250 -10.88 -42.47 -36.45
C GLN A 250 -10.09 -41.30 -37.06
N SER A 251 -10.18 -41.09 -38.39
CA SER A 251 -9.49 -39.98 -39.07
C SER A 251 -10.05 -38.61 -38.68
N ALA A 252 -11.36 -38.51 -38.42
CA ALA A 252 -11.97 -37.28 -37.94
C ALA A 252 -11.54 -36.96 -36.50
N MET A 253 -11.55 -37.95 -35.60
CA MET A 253 -11.13 -37.80 -34.21
C MET A 253 -9.65 -37.40 -34.09
N THR A 254 -8.74 -38.05 -34.81
CA THR A 254 -7.31 -37.71 -34.77
C THR A 254 -7.03 -36.32 -35.36
N GLY A 255 -7.74 -35.94 -36.43
CA GLY A 255 -7.66 -34.60 -37.01
C GLY A 255 -8.17 -33.50 -36.08
N LEU A 256 -9.25 -33.73 -35.35
CA LEU A 256 -9.77 -32.82 -34.32
C LEU A 256 -8.81 -32.72 -33.12
N GLN A 257 -8.30 -33.86 -32.62
CA GLN A 257 -7.35 -33.88 -31.51
C GLN A 257 -6.09 -33.04 -31.82
N ALA A 258 -5.55 -33.14 -33.04
CA ALA A 258 -4.41 -32.33 -33.46
C ALA A 258 -4.70 -30.81 -33.41
N LYS A 259 -5.89 -30.39 -33.85
CA LYS A 259 -6.32 -28.98 -33.77
C LYS A 259 -6.46 -28.51 -32.32
N LEU A 260 -7.12 -29.30 -31.48
CA LEU A 260 -7.33 -28.97 -30.06
C LEU A 260 -6.00 -28.84 -29.30
N GLN A 261 -5.03 -29.71 -29.58
CA GLN A 261 -3.67 -29.63 -29.00
C GLN A 261 -2.95 -28.33 -29.42
N PHE A 262 -3.03 -27.96 -30.69
CA PHE A 262 -2.49 -26.68 -31.18
C PHE A 262 -3.15 -25.48 -30.49
N GLN A 263 -4.49 -25.44 -30.48
CA GLN A 263 -5.26 -24.34 -29.87
C GLN A 263 -4.92 -24.20 -28.39
N SER A 264 -4.87 -25.31 -27.65
CA SER A 264 -4.47 -25.34 -26.24
C SER A 264 -3.07 -24.76 -26.01
N GLN A 265 -2.10 -25.10 -26.87
CA GLN A 265 -0.73 -24.59 -26.77
C GLN A 265 -0.63 -23.09 -27.12
N ILE A 266 -1.40 -22.60 -28.11
CA ILE A 266 -1.50 -21.17 -28.41
C ILE A 266 -2.03 -20.41 -27.18
N VAL A 267 -3.12 -20.88 -26.58
CA VAL A 267 -3.69 -20.28 -25.36
C VAL A 267 -2.68 -20.33 -24.21
N SER A 268 -1.97 -21.45 -24.03
CA SER A 268 -0.93 -21.57 -22.99
C SER A 268 0.19 -20.54 -23.14
N PHE A 269 0.68 -20.28 -24.36
CA PHE A 269 1.68 -19.24 -24.59
C PHE A 269 1.14 -17.81 -24.40
N MET A 270 -0.12 -17.55 -24.75
CA MET A 270 -0.77 -16.26 -24.47
C MET A 270 -0.85 -15.98 -22.97
N LEU A 271 -1.31 -16.95 -22.16
CA LEU A 271 -1.40 -16.83 -20.70
C LEU A 271 -0.02 -16.68 -20.04
N GLN A 272 1.02 -17.27 -20.63
CA GLN A 272 2.41 -17.11 -20.18
C GLN A 272 3.09 -15.83 -20.69
N ARG A 273 2.38 -14.93 -21.40
CA ARG A 273 2.93 -13.71 -22.03
C ARG A 273 4.05 -13.98 -23.04
N ARG A 274 4.10 -15.18 -23.64
CA ARG A 274 5.07 -15.57 -24.68
C ARG A 274 4.47 -15.31 -26.07
N PHE A 275 4.24 -14.02 -26.36
CA PHE A 275 3.51 -13.59 -27.54
C PHE A 275 4.18 -13.99 -28.87
N GLU A 276 5.52 -13.95 -28.95
CA GLU A 276 6.26 -14.40 -30.14
C GLU A 276 5.99 -15.88 -30.45
N HIS A 277 6.15 -16.78 -29.46
CA HIS A 277 5.88 -18.21 -29.63
C HIS A 277 4.41 -18.49 -29.96
N ALA A 278 3.47 -17.71 -29.41
CA ALA A 278 2.06 -17.78 -29.79
C ALA A 278 1.82 -17.38 -31.25
N LEU A 279 2.47 -16.32 -31.75
CA LEU A 279 2.38 -15.89 -33.15
C LEU A 279 2.98 -16.91 -34.12
N VAL A 280 4.17 -17.43 -33.81
CA VAL A 280 4.83 -18.48 -34.61
C VAL A 280 3.93 -19.71 -34.71
N LEU A 281 3.39 -20.18 -33.57
CA LEU A 281 2.51 -21.35 -33.54
C LEU A 281 1.18 -21.11 -34.27
N ALA A 282 0.61 -19.89 -34.21
CA ALA A 282 -0.58 -19.50 -34.97
C ALA A 282 -0.32 -19.45 -36.49
N GLY A 283 0.85 -18.97 -36.93
CA GLY A 283 1.27 -18.99 -38.33
C GLY A 283 1.37 -20.42 -38.88
N PHE A 284 2.03 -21.32 -38.15
CA PHE A 284 2.03 -22.75 -38.49
C PHE A 284 0.62 -23.37 -38.47
N TYR A 285 -0.24 -23.00 -37.51
CA TYR A 285 -1.62 -23.48 -37.47
C TYR A 285 -2.40 -23.11 -38.75
N GLN A 286 -2.33 -21.86 -39.18
CA GLN A 286 -2.95 -21.39 -40.41
C GLN A 286 -2.42 -22.15 -41.64
N SER A 287 -1.11 -22.36 -41.74
CA SER A 287 -0.49 -23.04 -42.89
C SER A 287 -0.84 -24.55 -42.97
N ILE A 288 -0.94 -25.22 -41.82
CA ILE A 288 -1.24 -26.66 -41.72
C ILE A 288 -2.73 -26.94 -41.94
N PHE A 289 -3.62 -26.17 -41.30
CA PHE A 289 -5.06 -26.45 -41.24
C PHE A 289 -5.92 -25.61 -42.20
N LYS A 290 -5.32 -24.69 -42.97
CA LYS A 290 -5.89 -23.94 -44.11
C LYS A 290 -7.38 -23.55 -43.96
N GLY A 291 -7.64 -22.54 -43.14
CA GLY A 291 -8.96 -21.91 -43.00
C GLY A 291 -8.87 -20.59 -42.25
N SER A 292 -9.57 -19.54 -42.74
CA SER A 292 -9.34 -18.14 -42.36
C SER A 292 -10.04 -17.66 -41.09
N HIS A 293 -10.94 -18.46 -40.51
CA HIS A 293 -11.67 -18.15 -39.28
C HIS A 293 -11.92 -19.46 -38.54
N GLN A 294 -11.01 -19.85 -37.65
CA GLN A 294 -11.19 -21.05 -36.82
C GLN A 294 -11.49 -20.64 -35.39
N SER A 295 -12.73 -20.92 -34.95
CA SER A 295 -13.13 -20.75 -33.55
C SER A 295 -12.25 -21.58 -32.64
N LEU A 296 -11.80 -20.99 -31.54
CA LEU A 296 -11.20 -21.75 -30.46
C LEU A 296 -12.28 -22.66 -29.85
N GLU A 297 -11.96 -23.93 -29.68
CA GLU A 297 -12.80 -24.91 -28.97
C GLU A 297 -12.28 -25.16 -27.54
N VAL A 298 -11.01 -24.79 -27.27
CA VAL A 298 -10.32 -24.95 -25.98
C VAL A 298 -10.03 -23.59 -25.34
N GLY A 299 -9.97 -23.56 -24.00
CA GLY A 299 -9.39 -22.44 -23.26
C GLY A 299 -10.26 -21.18 -23.16
N LYS A 300 -11.53 -21.22 -23.58
CA LYS A 300 -12.45 -20.07 -23.52
C LYS A 300 -12.58 -19.50 -22.11
N ASP A 301 -12.78 -20.36 -21.12
CA ASP A 301 -12.97 -19.95 -19.72
C ASP A 301 -11.70 -19.28 -19.18
N GLN A 302 -10.52 -19.84 -19.49
CA GLN A 302 -9.21 -19.27 -19.12
C GLN A 302 -8.92 -17.95 -19.84
N LEU A 303 -9.30 -17.82 -21.11
CA LEU A 303 -9.21 -16.57 -21.86
C LEU A 303 -10.23 -15.52 -21.39
N GLN A 304 -11.38 -15.94 -20.87
CA GLN A 304 -12.40 -15.05 -20.31
C GLN A 304 -12.01 -14.55 -18.91
N GLU A 305 -11.32 -15.38 -18.12
CA GLU A 305 -10.64 -14.99 -16.88
C GLU A 305 -9.45 -14.04 -17.14
N PHE A 306 -8.67 -14.31 -18.18
CA PHE A 306 -7.53 -13.47 -18.59
C PHE A 306 -7.94 -12.17 -19.31
N LEU A 307 -9.08 -12.14 -20.01
CA LEU A 307 -9.60 -10.97 -20.74
C LEU A 307 -11.07 -10.71 -20.36
N PRO A 308 -11.35 -10.30 -19.11
CA PRO A 308 -12.71 -10.01 -18.67
C PRO A 308 -13.39 -8.96 -19.57
N GLY A 309 -14.69 -9.11 -19.79
CA GLY A 309 -15.50 -8.18 -20.59
C GLY A 309 -15.12 -8.08 -22.08
N SER A 310 -14.46 -9.10 -22.66
CA SER A 310 -14.12 -9.09 -24.09
C SER A 310 -15.27 -9.59 -24.97
N ASP A 311 -15.87 -8.70 -25.77
CA ASP A 311 -16.80 -9.05 -26.86
C ASP A 311 -16.11 -9.69 -28.09
N LEU A 312 -14.79 -9.90 -28.03
CA LEU A 312 -14.04 -10.55 -29.10
C LEU A 312 -14.40 -12.04 -29.18
N ALA A 313 -14.76 -12.50 -30.38
CA ALA A 313 -14.84 -13.92 -30.67
C ALA A 313 -13.46 -14.57 -30.45
N PHE A 314 -13.37 -15.54 -29.55
CA PHE A 314 -12.15 -16.31 -29.32
C PHE A 314 -11.85 -17.19 -30.54
N THR A 315 -10.91 -16.73 -31.38
CA THR A 315 -10.43 -17.40 -32.59
C THR A 315 -8.90 -17.35 -32.61
N VAL A 316 -8.26 -18.17 -33.45
CA VAL A 316 -6.79 -18.10 -33.60
C VAL A 316 -6.34 -16.73 -34.14
N ASP A 317 -7.16 -16.10 -34.97
CA ASP A 317 -6.87 -14.79 -35.56
C ASP A 317 -7.02 -13.65 -34.54
N SER A 318 -7.99 -13.73 -33.61
CA SER A 318 -8.08 -12.76 -32.51
C SER A 318 -6.95 -12.92 -31.49
N MET A 319 -6.48 -14.13 -31.21
CA MET A 319 -5.25 -14.34 -30.43
C MET A 319 -4.02 -13.77 -31.14
N THR A 320 -3.92 -13.95 -32.45
CA THR A 320 -2.83 -13.38 -33.29
C THR A 320 -2.85 -11.86 -33.26
N PHE A 321 -4.04 -11.24 -33.32
CA PHE A 321 -4.21 -9.80 -33.18
C PHE A 321 -3.78 -9.30 -31.79
N ILE A 322 -4.26 -9.94 -30.72
CA ILE A 322 -3.91 -9.57 -29.33
C ILE A 322 -2.39 -9.71 -29.09
N ALA A 323 -1.75 -10.77 -29.57
CA ALA A 323 -0.31 -10.96 -29.44
C ALA A 323 0.51 -9.90 -30.20
N ARG A 324 0.12 -9.56 -31.44
CA ARG A 324 0.76 -8.47 -32.20
C ARG A 324 0.59 -7.13 -31.50
N GLU A 325 -0.60 -6.86 -30.98
CA GLU A 325 -0.88 -5.60 -30.28
C GLU A 325 -0.16 -5.52 -28.93
N ALA A 326 0.00 -6.62 -28.19
CA ALA A 326 0.82 -6.63 -26.98
C ALA A 326 2.32 -6.36 -27.27
N ILE A 327 2.88 -6.94 -28.34
CA ILE A 327 4.25 -6.65 -28.79
C ILE A 327 4.40 -5.19 -29.25
N ASN A 328 3.38 -4.64 -29.92
CA ASN A 328 3.32 -3.25 -30.35
C ASN A 328 3.24 -2.27 -29.16
N ASP A 329 2.44 -2.59 -28.16
CA ASP A 329 2.33 -1.82 -26.91
C ASP A 329 3.65 -1.86 -26.12
N VAL A 330 4.33 -3.02 -26.04
CA VAL A 330 5.65 -3.13 -25.40
C VAL A 330 6.68 -2.30 -26.15
N ASN A 331 6.72 -2.34 -27.48
CA ASN A 331 7.62 -1.51 -28.28
C ASN A 331 7.41 0.00 -28.05
N LYS A 332 6.17 0.48 -28.18
CA LYS A 332 5.81 1.88 -27.90
C LYS A 332 6.08 2.26 -26.44
N GLY A 333 5.90 1.33 -25.52
CA GLY A 333 6.18 1.49 -24.11
C GLY A 333 7.67 1.66 -23.83
N VAL A 334 8.54 0.87 -24.49
CA VAL A 334 9.99 1.05 -24.45
C VAL A 334 10.39 2.42 -25.01
N ASP A 335 9.81 2.84 -26.14
CA ASP A 335 10.04 4.17 -26.70
C ASP A 335 9.60 5.29 -25.72
N ALA A 336 8.46 5.11 -25.03
CA ALA A 336 7.96 6.03 -24.01
C ALA A 336 8.85 6.07 -22.75
N VAL A 337 9.39 4.94 -22.30
CA VAL A 337 10.36 4.85 -21.19
C VAL A 337 11.65 5.62 -21.54
N ASN A 338 12.17 5.43 -22.75
CA ASN A 338 13.34 6.14 -23.23
C ASN A 338 13.08 7.65 -23.33
N ALA A 339 11.96 8.06 -23.93
CA ALA A 339 11.57 9.47 -24.04
C ALA A 339 11.35 10.14 -22.67
N ALA A 340 10.68 9.47 -21.72
CA ALA A 340 10.48 9.99 -20.37
C ALA A 340 11.83 10.18 -19.64
N TYR A 341 12.77 9.25 -19.81
CA TYR A 341 14.11 9.36 -19.24
C TYR A 341 14.93 10.48 -19.88
N GLU A 342 14.86 10.66 -21.20
CA GLU A 342 15.47 11.80 -21.92
C GLU A 342 14.87 13.15 -21.48
N GLU A 343 13.57 13.21 -21.17
CA GLU A 343 12.89 14.37 -20.58
C GLU A 343 13.20 14.58 -19.07
N LYS A 344 14.13 13.81 -18.49
CA LYS A 344 14.48 13.78 -17.05
C LYS A 344 13.34 13.39 -16.09
N ARG A 345 12.31 12.71 -16.60
CA ARG A 345 11.20 12.18 -15.78
C ARG A 345 11.49 10.76 -15.35
N SER A 346 12.48 10.61 -14.47
CA SER A 346 13.01 9.31 -14.04
C SER A 346 11.98 8.47 -13.29
N LEU A 347 11.09 9.08 -12.49
CA LEU A 347 10.04 8.36 -11.78
C LEU A 347 9.00 7.82 -12.77
N ILE A 348 8.52 8.67 -13.69
CA ILE A 348 7.58 8.24 -14.73
C ILE A 348 8.21 7.18 -15.65
N ALA A 349 9.50 7.30 -15.97
CA ALA A 349 10.22 6.28 -16.72
C ALA A 349 10.29 4.94 -15.98
N LEU A 350 10.46 4.94 -14.64
CA LEU A 350 10.41 3.73 -13.82
C LEU A 350 9.02 3.09 -13.82
N GLU A 351 7.97 3.87 -13.55
CA GLU A 351 6.57 3.42 -13.58
C GLU A 351 6.23 2.74 -14.92
N ARG A 352 6.46 3.44 -16.05
CA ARG A 352 6.22 2.89 -17.39
C ARG A 352 7.07 1.64 -17.64
N LEU A 353 8.30 1.59 -17.13
CA LEU A 353 9.15 0.42 -17.30
C LEU A 353 8.63 -0.80 -16.55
N GLN A 354 8.02 -0.63 -15.37
CA GLN A 354 7.35 -1.73 -14.68
C GLN A 354 6.15 -2.26 -15.46
N GLU A 355 5.29 -1.39 -16.00
CA GLU A 355 4.14 -1.78 -16.85
C GLU A 355 4.58 -2.57 -18.08
N VAL A 356 5.59 -2.04 -18.77
CA VAL A 356 6.10 -2.58 -20.03
C VAL A 356 6.86 -3.89 -19.80
N PHE A 357 7.58 -4.01 -18.68
CA PHE A 357 8.19 -5.27 -18.25
C PHE A 357 7.13 -6.30 -17.81
N PHE A 358 6.05 -5.87 -17.15
CA PHE A 358 4.95 -6.76 -16.78
C PHE A 358 4.24 -7.35 -18.00
N LEU A 359 3.98 -6.55 -19.03
CA LEU A 359 3.42 -7.07 -20.27
C LEU A 359 4.46 -7.90 -21.05
N GLY A 360 5.70 -7.41 -21.15
CA GLY A 360 6.72 -7.86 -22.09
C GLY A 360 7.87 -8.72 -21.55
N GLU A 361 7.79 -9.28 -20.34
CA GLU A 361 8.87 -9.99 -19.61
C GLU A 361 9.82 -10.85 -20.48
N TYR A 362 9.30 -11.56 -21.48
CA TYR A 362 10.05 -12.48 -22.35
C TYR A 362 10.38 -11.92 -23.75
N LEU A 363 10.02 -10.66 -24.04
CA LEU A 363 10.27 -10.02 -25.32
C LEU A 363 11.65 -9.36 -25.33
N THR A 364 12.42 -9.61 -26.39
CA THR A 364 13.75 -9.00 -26.56
C THR A 364 13.70 -7.48 -26.80
N GLU A 365 12.53 -6.91 -27.07
CA GLU A 365 12.35 -5.48 -27.29
C GLU A 365 12.73 -4.63 -26.07
N LEU A 366 12.59 -5.18 -24.86
CA LEU A 366 13.04 -4.57 -23.61
C LEU A 366 14.56 -4.29 -23.60
N ASN A 367 15.36 -5.04 -24.37
CA ASN A 367 16.81 -4.83 -24.45
C ASN A 367 17.22 -3.60 -25.28
N LYS A 368 16.26 -2.92 -25.95
CA LYS A 368 16.51 -1.60 -26.54
C LYS A 368 16.79 -0.53 -25.48
N ILE A 369 16.39 -0.76 -24.21
CA ILE A 369 16.67 0.16 -23.10
C ILE A 369 18.16 0.07 -22.70
N PRO A 370 18.91 1.19 -22.74
CA PRO A 370 20.32 1.25 -22.36
C PRO A 370 20.60 0.65 -20.98
N ALA A 371 21.78 0.02 -20.84
CA ALA A 371 22.20 -0.58 -19.58
C ALA A 371 22.36 0.48 -18.47
N ASP A 372 22.94 1.64 -18.77
CA ASP A 372 23.16 2.71 -17.80
C ASP A 372 21.83 3.29 -17.27
N GLN A 373 20.86 3.49 -18.16
CA GLN A 373 19.49 3.87 -17.78
C GLN A 373 18.85 2.82 -16.88
N ARG A 374 19.02 1.52 -17.17
CA ARG A 374 18.54 0.45 -16.28
C ARG A 374 19.22 0.43 -14.91
N ARG A 375 20.52 0.75 -14.81
CA ARG A 375 21.20 0.91 -13.50
C ARG A 375 20.62 2.09 -12.71
N HIS A 376 20.46 3.24 -13.36
CA HIS A 376 19.88 4.41 -12.72
C HIS A 376 18.44 4.16 -12.22
N LEU A 377 17.60 3.51 -13.04
CA LEU A 377 16.23 3.15 -12.65
C LEU A 377 16.20 2.06 -11.56
N LEU A 378 17.21 1.18 -11.47
CA LEU A 378 17.35 0.23 -10.37
C LEU A 378 17.66 0.92 -9.04
N ASP A 379 18.61 1.86 -9.05
CA ASP A 379 19.00 2.59 -7.85
C ASP A 379 17.81 3.42 -7.34
N LEU A 380 17.07 4.09 -8.24
CA LEU A 380 15.81 4.76 -7.92
C LEU A 380 14.76 3.80 -7.34
N ASN A 381 14.54 2.64 -7.97
CA ASN A 381 13.58 1.63 -7.50
C ASN A 381 13.93 1.10 -6.10
N ARG A 382 15.22 0.96 -5.79
CA ARG A 382 15.69 0.54 -4.46
C ARG A 382 15.47 1.61 -3.41
N SER A 383 15.82 2.87 -3.69
CA SER A 383 15.57 3.97 -2.76
C SER A 383 14.07 4.17 -2.49
N LEU A 384 13.19 3.96 -3.47
CA LEU A 384 11.74 4.00 -3.26
C LEU A 384 11.26 2.87 -2.33
N ILE A 385 11.72 1.63 -2.53
CA ILE A 385 11.39 0.49 -1.66
C ILE A 385 11.90 0.74 -0.22
N GLU A 386 13.15 1.17 -0.06
CA GLU A 386 13.73 1.49 1.25
C GLU A 386 12.99 2.63 1.96
N ALA A 387 12.52 3.64 1.21
CA ALA A 387 11.69 4.72 1.78
C ALA A 387 10.30 4.22 2.21
N GLY A 388 9.71 3.26 1.49
CA GLY A 388 8.51 2.54 1.91
C GLY A 388 8.71 1.78 3.22
N GLU A 389 9.78 0.98 3.33
CA GLU A 389 10.13 0.23 4.55
C GLU A 389 10.40 1.15 5.76
N LEU A 390 11.04 2.32 5.54
CA LEU A 390 11.22 3.35 6.56
C LEU A 390 9.89 4.02 6.96
N ALA A 391 8.96 4.21 6.01
CA ALA A 391 7.63 4.74 6.30
C ALA A 391 6.76 3.75 7.09
N GLU A 392 6.78 2.46 6.74
CA GLU A 392 6.10 1.38 7.48
C GLU A 392 6.65 1.25 8.91
N SER A 393 7.97 1.34 9.08
CA SER A 393 8.63 1.32 10.40
C SER A 393 8.49 2.64 11.18
N LYS A 394 7.89 3.67 10.57
CA LYS A 394 7.63 5.02 11.12
C LYS A 394 8.91 5.79 11.48
N ASP A 395 10.01 5.54 10.76
CA ASP A 395 11.22 6.36 10.83
C ASP A 395 11.10 7.60 9.94
N TYR A 396 10.36 8.58 10.45
CA TYR A 396 10.13 9.87 9.79
C TYR A 396 11.37 10.77 9.67
N ILE A 397 12.53 10.36 10.19
CA ILE A 397 13.80 11.04 9.96
C ILE A 397 14.45 10.42 8.72
N GLY A 398 14.63 9.09 8.71
CA GLY A 398 15.13 8.36 7.55
C GLY A 398 14.32 8.61 6.27
N VAL A 399 12.98 8.59 6.36
CA VAL A 399 12.09 8.95 5.22
C VAL A 399 12.39 10.35 4.68
N SER A 400 12.66 11.34 5.53
CA SER A 400 12.94 12.70 5.06
C SER A 400 14.31 12.85 4.40
N GLU A 401 15.33 12.16 4.91
CA GLU A 401 16.67 12.15 4.32
C GLU A 401 16.67 11.43 2.97
N LEU A 402 16.06 10.24 2.91
CA LEU A 402 15.97 9.43 1.68
C LEU A 402 15.08 10.10 0.62
N ALA A 403 14.03 10.84 0.99
CA ALA A 403 13.24 11.64 0.05
C ALA A 403 14.07 12.76 -0.62
N ASP A 404 15.06 13.32 0.07
CA ASP A 404 16.04 14.26 -0.50
C ASP A 404 17.07 13.56 -1.40
N GLU A 405 17.36 12.28 -1.20
CA GLU A 405 18.22 11.48 -2.08
C GLU A 405 17.50 11.00 -3.34
N ILE A 406 16.28 10.49 -3.20
CA ILE A 406 15.40 10.12 -4.33
C ILE A 406 15.21 11.32 -5.27
N TYR A 407 15.02 12.53 -4.74
CA TYR A 407 14.89 13.75 -5.54
C TYR A 407 16.16 14.12 -6.35
N LYS A 408 17.35 13.64 -5.95
CA LYS A 408 18.59 13.81 -6.74
C LYS A 408 18.68 12.81 -7.90
N LEU A 409 18.01 11.66 -7.79
CA LEU A 409 17.87 10.65 -8.85
C LEU A 409 16.69 10.99 -9.80
N ALA A 410 15.61 11.54 -9.27
CA ALA A 410 14.38 11.84 -9.99
C ALA A 410 13.89 13.26 -9.67
N GLU A 411 14.19 14.22 -10.55
CA GLU A 411 13.73 15.62 -10.42
C GLU A 411 12.19 15.73 -10.45
N ASP A 412 11.49 14.73 -11.00
CA ASP A 412 10.03 14.61 -11.06
C ASP A 412 9.39 13.99 -9.80
N PHE A 413 10.19 13.50 -8.85
CA PHE A 413 9.68 12.94 -7.59
C PHE A 413 8.97 14.01 -6.73
N PRO A 414 7.75 13.74 -6.22
CA PRO A 414 6.93 14.73 -5.49
C PRO A 414 7.39 14.98 -4.04
N LYS A 415 8.70 15.23 -3.82
CA LYS A 415 9.35 15.38 -2.51
C LYS A 415 8.57 16.26 -1.53
N ASN A 416 8.09 17.42 -1.98
CA ASN A 416 7.40 18.37 -1.10
C ASN A 416 6.09 17.79 -0.52
N ARG A 417 5.43 16.86 -1.23
CA ARG A 417 4.25 16.14 -0.72
C ARG A 417 4.65 15.18 0.41
N VAL A 418 5.72 14.41 0.20
CA VAL A 418 6.29 13.51 1.23
C VAL A 418 6.69 14.29 2.49
N LEU A 419 7.50 15.33 2.33
CA LEU A 419 7.98 16.12 3.47
C LEU A 419 6.81 16.79 4.22
N SER A 420 5.78 17.26 3.51
CA SER A 420 4.56 17.78 4.12
C SER A 420 3.79 16.71 4.90
N ALA A 421 3.70 15.48 4.39
CA ALA A 421 3.04 14.37 5.07
C ALA A 421 3.82 13.96 6.33
N VAL A 422 5.15 13.85 6.22
CA VAL A 422 6.08 13.55 7.32
C VAL A 422 5.97 14.59 8.43
N GLU A 423 5.99 15.88 8.09
CA GLU A 423 5.85 16.96 9.08
C GLU A 423 4.46 16.96 9.74
N THR A 424 3.41 16.60 8.99
CA THR A 424 2.06 16.42 9.56
C THR A 424 2.05 15.29 10.59
N ALA A 425 2.67 14.13 10.29
CA ALA A 425 2.75 13.01 11.23
C ALA A 425 3.56 13.34 12.50
N LYS A 426 4.69 14.05 12.36
CA LYS A 426 5.48 14.56 13.50
C LYS A 426 4.63 15.49 14.38
N SER A 427 4.01 16.50 13.78
CA SER A 427 3.14 17.47 14.46
C SER A 427 1.93 16.82 15.16
N MET A 428 1.34 15.76 14.58
CA MET A 428 0.28 14.98 15.23
C MET A 428 0.77 14.21 16.46
N SER A 429 1.96 13.60 16.41
CA SER A 429 2.59 12.97 17.58
C SER A 429 2.88 14.00 18.68
N ASP A 430 3.47 15.15 18.32
CA ASP A 430 3.75 16.24 19.25
C ASP A 430 2.47 16.81 19.90
N MET A 431 1.39 16.94 19.13
CA MET A 431 0.09 17.36 19.63
C MET A 431 -0.50 16.34 20.63
N ALA A 432 -0.35 15.04 20.36
CA ALA A 432 -0.78 13.99 21.29
C ALA A 432 0.06 14.00 22.59
N ILE A 433 1.37 14.26 22.52
CA ILE A 433 2.23 14.43 23.71
C ILE A 433 1.83 15.68 24.50
N PHE A 434 1.52 16.78 23.82
CA PHE A 434 0.99 17.98 24.45
C PHE A 434 -0.34 17.69 25.17
N ALA A 435 -1.28 17.00 24.52
CA ALA A 435 -2.53 16.57 25.14
C ALA A 435 -2.28 15.65 26.36
N ALA A 436 -1.37 14.67 26.24
CA ALA A 436 -0.95 13.81 27.35
C ALA A 436 -0.42 14.61 28.54
N SER A 437 0.36 15.69 28.29
CA SER A 437 0.84 16.61 29.32
C SER A 437 -0.28 17.43 29.97
N GLN A 438 -1.28 17.87 29.22
CA GLN A 438 -2.43 18.58 29.77
C GLN A 438 -3.24 17.66 30.68
N TYR A 439 -3.56 16.44 30.23
CA TYR A 439 -4.28 15.47 31.05
C TYR A 439 -3.48 15.06 32.31
N ARG A 440 -2.16 14.88 32.20
CA ARG A 440 -1.26 14.68 33.36
C ARG A 440 -1.39 15.79 34.39
N ASN A 441 -1.31 17.05 33.94
CA ASN A 441 -1.36 18.23 34.80
C ASN A 441 -2.75 18.46 35.43
N LEU A 442 -3.81 17.96 34.78
CA LEU A 442 -5.18 17.93 35.30
C LEU A 442 -5.46 16.74 36.25
N GLY A 443 -4.50 15.82 36.43
CA GLY A 443 -4.64 14.62 37.26
C GLY A 443 -5.32 13.42 36.57
N ASP A 444 -5.66 13.54 35.28
CA ASP A 444 -6.29 12.48 34.49
C ASP A 444 -5.23 11.57 33.86
N ILE A 445 -4.67 10.69 34.68
CA ILE A 445 -3.55 9.81 34.31
C ILE A 445 -3.93 8.79 33.23
N ASP A 446 -5.19 8.34 33.19
CA ASP A 446 -5.63 7.34 32.22
C ASP A 446 -5.78 7.96 30.83
N LYS A 447 -6.35 9.18 30.70
CA LYS A 447 -6.31 9.92 29.43
C LYS A 447 -4.90 10.34 29.03
N SER A 448 -4.05 10.70 29.99
CA SER A 448 -2.65 11.00 29.72
C SER A 448 -1.91 9.81 29.09
N ARG A 449 -2.20 8.59 29.56
CA ARG A 449 -1.65 7.34 28.99
C ARG A 449 -2.21 7.03 27.61
N SER A 450 -3.50 7.23 27.36
CA SER A 450 -4.07 6.97 26.02
C SER A 450 -3.51 7.91 24.98
N GLU A 451 -3.40 9.21 25.26
CA GLU A 451 -2.78 10.17 24.33
C GLU A 451 -1.29 9.89 24.10
N LEU A 452 -0.55 9.46 25.14
CA LEU A 452 0.83 9.02 24.98
C LEU A 452 0.95 7.77 24.11
N GLN A 453 0.01 6.82 24.23
CA GLN A 453 -0.03 5.65 23.36
C GLN A 453 -0.30 6.07 21.91
N THR A 454 -1.26 6.97 21.65
CA THR A 454 -1.48 7.56 20.31
C THR A 454 -0.22 8.21 19.76
N ALA A 455 0.54 8.96 20.58
CA ALA A 455 1.79 9.58 20.16
C ALA A 455 2.87 8.57 19.75
N ILE A 456 3.02 7.47 20.53
CA ILE A 456 3.93 6.35 20.24
C ILE A 456 3.48 5.61 18.96
N GLU A 457 2.18 5.39 18.79
CA GLU A 457 1.63 4.72 17.61
C GLU A 457 1.80 5.55 16.34
N ILE A 458 1.77 6.89 16.43
CA ILE A 458 2.04 7.79 15.30
C ILE A 458 3.54 7.86 15.00
N TRP A 459 4.39 8.15 16.00
CA TRP A 459 5.84 8.29 15.82
C TRP A 459 6.61 7.67 17.01
N PRO A 460 7.02 6.39 16.92
CA PRO A 460 7.66 5.68 18.03
C PRO A 460 8.99 6.28 18.49
N SER A 461 9.73 6.90 17.57
CA SER A 461 11.05 7.49 17.81
C SER A 461 11.01 9.00 18.15
N ASN A 462 9.83 9.57 18.41
CA ASN A 462 9.69 10.99 18.78
C ASN A 462 10.49 11.32 20.07
N PRO A 463 11.47 12.25 20.02
CA PRO A 463 12.25 12.65 21.20
C PRO A 463 11.39 13.16 22.37
N ALA A 464 10.28 13.84 22.09
CA ALA A 464 9.40 14.42 23.10
C ALA A 464 8.70 13.36 23.97
N ILE A 465 8.53 12.12 23.48
CA ILE A 465 8.01 10.99 24.27
C ILE A 465 8.98 10.67 25.41
N ARG A 466 10.29 10.66 25.12
CA ARG A 466 11.32 10.37 26.11
C ARG A 466 11.42 11.48 27.15
N ASP A 467 11.30 12.74 26.72
CA ASP A 467 11.34 13.88 27.61
C ASP A 467 10.09 13.92 28.52
N PHE A 468 8.90 13.64 27.98
CA PHE A 468 7.66 13.47 28.74
C PHE A 468 7.77 12.34 29.80
N GLN A 469 8.37 11.20 29.45
CA GLN A 469 8.61 10.11 30.40
C GLN A 469 9.56 10.54 31.53
N GLN A 470 10.66 11.22 31.20
CA GLN A 470 11.61 11.73 32.19
C GLN A 470 10.97 12.75 33.13
N GLU A 471 10.19 13.70 32.62
CA GLU A 471 9.42 14.62 33.46
C GLU A 471 8.45 13.89 34.40
N THR A 472 7.73 12.90 33.86
CA THR A 472 6.73 12.16 34.63
C THR A 472 7.39 11.33 35.75
N THR A 473 8.57 10.76 35.52
CA THR A 473 9.38 10.13 36.58
C THR A 473 9.90 11.15 37.61
N LYS A 474 10.32 12.35 37.19
CA LYS A 474 10.72 13.42 38.12
C LYS A 474 9.55 13.85 39.01
N LEU A 475 8.36 14.07 38.43
CA LEU A 475 7.12 14.41 39.14
C LEU A 475 6.69 13.32 40.13
N ALA A 476 6.71 12.04 39.72
CA ALA A 476 6.39 10.92 40.61
C ALA A 476 7.40 10.78 41.77
N THR A 477 8.69 11.02 41.50
CA THR A 477 9.74 11.00 42.53
C THR A 477 9.57 12.17 43.51
N ALA A 478 9.32 13.38 42.97
CA ALA A 478 9.03 14.58 43.75
C ALA A 478 7.77 14.41 44.62
N GLY A 479 6.71 13.79 44.10
CA GLY A 479 5.50 13.45 44.86
C GLY A 479 5.79 12.50 46.02
N SER A 480 6.46 11.38 45.75
CA SER A 480 6.71 10.34 46.76
C SER A 480 7.68 10.74 47.88
N GLN A 481 8.69 11.58 47.59
CA GLN A 481 9.67 12.05 48.58
C GLN A 481 9.35 13.46 49.12
N GLY A 482 8.49 14.23 48.45
CA GLY A 482 8.24 15.64 48.75
C GLY A 482 7.71 15.91 50.16
N VAL A 483 6.92 14.98 50.72
CA VAL A 483 6.47 15.06 52.12
C VAL A 483 7.65 15.00 53.11
N GLN A 484 8.56 14.03 52.94
CA GLN A 484 9.73 13.87 53.80
C GLN A 484 10.72 15.02 53.63
N ILE A 485 10.93 15.46 52.37
CA ILE A 485 11.79 16.59 52.02
C ILE A 485 11.23 17.90 52.61
N PHE A 486 9.92 18.13 52.53
CA PHE A 486 9.29 19.29 53.17
C PHE A 486 9.49 19.28 54.68
N ASP A 487 9.18 18.16 55.35
CA ASP A 487 9.33 18.03 56.80
C ASP A 487 10.80 18.24 57.24
N GLU A 488 11.78 17.74 56.48
CA GLU A 488 13.19 18.00 56.75
C GLU A 488 13.60 19.47 56.56
N LEU A 489 13.24 20.10 55.44
CA LEU A 489 13.59 21.50 55.17
C LEU A 489 12.91 22.45 56.16
N TYR A 490 11.63 22.19 56.47
CA TYR A 490 10.85 22.96 57.43
C TYR A 490 11.43 22.84 58.84
N LYS A 491 11.83 21.63 59.26
CA LYS A 491 12.51 21.39 60.55
C LYS A 491 13.90 22.03 60.64
N ARG A 492 14.61 22.16 59.51
CA ARG A 492 15.88 22.91 59.41
C ARG A 492 15.69 24.43 59.33
N MET A 493 14.45 24.90 59.24
CA MET A 493 14.06 26.30 58.97
C MET A 493 14.65 26.85 57.66
N ASP A 494 14.92 25.98 56.68
CA ASP A 494 15.42 26.36 55.36
C ASP A 494 14.29 26.86 54.44
N ARG A 495 13.83 28.08 54.71
CA ARG A 495 12.78 28.73 53.91
C ARG A 495 13.18 28.91 52.44
N ARG A 496 14.47 29.08 52.14
CA ARG A 496 14.98 29.29 50.78
C ARG A 496 14.92 27.99 49.97
N GLY A 497 15.38 26.88 50.53
CA GLY A 497 15.27 25.55 49.91
C GLY A 497 13.81 25.13 49.66
N ILE A 498 12.88 25.52 50.54
CA ILE A 498 11.43 25.34 50.32
C ILE A 498 10.94 26.21 49.15
N TYR A 499 11.33 27.49 49.11
CA TYR A 499 10.91 28.42 48.06
C TYR A 499 11.43 28.04 46.66
N GLU A 500 12.68 27.59 46.56
CA GLU A 500 13.26 27.13 45.30
C GLU A 500 12.53 25.90 44.76
N ARG A 501 12.16 24.97 45.65
CA ARG A 501 11.43 23.74 45.31
C ARG A 501 9.90 23.86 45.38
N ARG A 502 9.35 25.08 45.46
CA ARG A 502 7.92 25.34 45.68
C ARG A 502 6.96 24.67 44.68
N MET A 503 7.39 24.42 43.44
CA MET A 503 6.57 23.75 42.42
C MET A 503 6.50 22.24 42.70
N ASP A 504 7.65 21.60 42.93
CA ASP A 504 7.77 20.17 43.30
C ASP A 504 6.99 19.87 44.60
N LEU A 505 7.19 20.72 45.62
CA LEU A 505 6.56 20.59 46.93
C LEU A 505 5.07 20.94 46.86
N GLY A 506 4.67 21.89 46.01
CA GLY A 506 3.27 22.24 45.77
C GLY A 506 2.47 21.13 45.12
N PHE A 507 3.11 20.34 44.23
CA PHE A 507 2.53 19.12 43.68
C PHE A 507 2.48 18.00 44.72
N ALA A 508 3.59 17.73 45.42
CA ALA A 508 3.68 16.66 46.42
C ALA A 508 2.75 16.83 47.62
N LEU A 509 2.42 18.08 47.97
CA LEU A 509 1.55 18.44 49.09
C LEU A 509 0.16 18.92 48.66
N ALA A 510 -0.23 18.74 47.40
CA ALA A 510 -1.50 19.26 46.86
C ALA A 510 -2.72 18.81 47.67
N ASP A 511 -2.76 17.53 48.05
CA ASP A 511 -3.81 16.89 48.84
C ASP A 511 -3.54 16.90 50.36
N ASP A 512 -2.35 17.36 50.80
CA ASP A 512 -1.99 17.44 52.22
C ASP A 512 -2.58 18.70 52.86
N THR A 513 -3.75 18.52 53.50
CA THR A 513 -4.50 19.61 54.16
C THR A 513 -3.76 20.27 55.33
N GLN A 514 -2.70 19.67 55.88
CA GLN A 514 -1.94 20.21 57.01
C GLN A 514 -0.66 20.93 56.56
N ARG A 515 0.07 20.38 55.61
CA ARG A 515 1.37 20.92 55.15
C ARG A 515 1.23 21.99 54.08
N ARG A 516 0.18 21.92 53.24
CA ARG A 516 -0.05 22.89 52.16
C ARG A 516 -0.17 24.35 52.62
N PRO A 517 -0.89 24.69 53.72
CA PRO A 517 -0.90 26.05 54.25
C PRO A 517 0.49 26.53 54.70
N LEU A 518 1.29 25.66 55.32
CA LEU A 518 2.64 25.98 55.79
C LEU A 518 3.60 26.24 54.60
N LEU A 519 3.48 25.46 53.53
CA LEU A 519 4.19 25.72 52.28
C LEU A 519 3.82 27.09 51.70
N MET A 520 2.52 27.40 51.63
CA MET A 520 2.04 28.69 51.12
C MET A 520 2.55 29.88 51.96
N GLU A 521 2.55 29.77 53.28
CA GLU A 521 3.07 30.80 54.19
C GLU A 521 4.56 31.06 53.96
N VAL A 522 5.39 30.00 53.89
CA VAL A 522 6.83 30.14 53.61
C VAL A 522 7.08 30.74 52.23
N VAL A 523 6.28 30.35 51.23
CA VAL A 523 6.40 30.89 49.87
C VAL A 523 6.03 32.38 49.81
N GLU A 524 4.99 32.81 50.53
CA GLU A 524 4.61 34.22 50.64
C GLU A 524 5.68 35.04 51.37
N GLN A 525 6.22 34.52 52.48
CA GLN A 525 7.29 35.16 53.25
C GLN A 525 8.52 35.44 52.39
N VAL A 526 9.03 34.43 51.66
CA VAL A 526 10.23 34.58 50.80
C VAL A 526 9.93 35.46 49.58
N ALA A 527 8.76 35.33 48.94
CA ALA A 527 8.37 36.20 47.83
C ALA A 527 8.30 37.68 48.25
N ARG A 528 7.79 37.96 49.47
CA ARG A 528 7.75 39.32 50.03
C ARG A 528 9.15 39.87 50.31
N ILE A 529 10.07 39.05 50.79
CA ILE A 529 11.48 39.43 50.97
C ILE A 529 12.09 39.76 49.61
N ASP A 530 11.99 38.88 48.61
CA ASP A 530 12.54 39.10 47.27
C ASP A 530 11.98 40.37 46.61
N LEU A 531 10.69 40.67 46.78
CA LEU A 531 10.08 41.93 46.31
C LEU A 531 10.75 43.15 46.95
N LEU A 532 10.91 43.16 48.29
CA LEU A 532 11.53 44.26 49.02
C LEU A 532 13.03 44.40 48.70
N VAL A 533 13.75 43.29 48.52
CA VAL A 533 15.16 43.30 48.08
C VAL A 533 15.29 43.88 46.67
N ASN A 534 14.40 43.53 45.74
CA ASN A 534 14.42 44.05 44.38
C ASN A 534 14.04 45.54 44.32
N GLN A 535 13.03 45.98 45.08
CA GLN A 535 12.70 47.40 45.24
C GLN A 535 13.87 48.19 45.85
N SER A 536 14.51 47.64 46.89
CA SER A 536 15.72 48.22 47.48
C SER A 536 16.85 48.39 46.45
N LYS A 537 17.12 47.36 45.64
CA LYS A 537 18.14 47.44 44.57
C LYS A 537 17.83 48.53 43.55
N GLU A 538 16.56 48.76 43.23
CA GLU A 538 16.16 49.83 42.31
C GLU A 538 16.35 51.23 42.92
N LEU A 539 15.96 51.42 44.19
CA LEU A 539 16.22 52.67 44.92
C LEU A 539 17.72 52.97 45.05
N VAL A 540 18.58 51.96 45.23
CA VAL A 540 20.05 52.15 45.22
C VAL A 540 20.56 52.68 43.88
N LYS A 541 19.99 52.26 42.73
CA LYS A 541 20.35 52.82 41.42
C LYS A 541 19.90 54.27 41.26
N GLN A 542 18.77 54.62 41.86
CA GLN A 542 18.22 55.98 41.87
C GLN A 542 18.96 56.92 42.85
N GLY A 543 19.90 56.39 43.64
CA GLY A 543 20.69 57.13 44.62
C GLY A 543 20.08 57.18 46.03
N GLU A 544 18.89 56.62 46.23
CA GLU A 544 18.14 56.68 47.49
C GLU A 544 18.57 55.58 48.48
N ALA A 545 19.83 55.64 48.92
CA ALA A 545 20.43 54.63 49.79
C ALA A 545 19.69 54.46 51.14
N TYR A 546 19.20 55.54 51.75
CA TYR A 546 18.46 55.47 53.03
C TYR A 546 17.08 54.81 52.89
N ALA A 547 16.35 55.13 51.82
CA ALA A 547 15.05 54.51 51.53
C ALA A 547 15.19 53.01 51.21
N ALA A 548 16.22 52.65 50.43
CA ALA A 548 16.59 51.26 50.16
C ALA A 548 16.87 50.47 51.46
N TRP A 549 17.58 51.08 52.42
CA TRP A 549 17.85 50.45 53.71
C TRP A 549 16.59 50.22 54.54
N GLU A 550 15.63 51.16 54.55
CA GLU A 550 14.35 50.97 55.25
C GLU A 550 13.56 49.75 54.73
N LEU A 551 13.54 49.52 53.42
CA LEU A 551 12.90 48.35 52.81
C LEU A 551 13.59 47.04 53.24
N LEU A 552 14.92 47.01 53.31
CA LEU A 552 15.66 45.83 53.78
C LEU A 552 15.48 45.59 55.30
N VAL A 553 15.31 46.64 56.09
CA VAL A 553 14.94 46.53 57.51
C VAL A 553 13.50 46.02 57.68
N GLU A 554 12.60 46.31 56.74
CA GLU A 554 11.27 45.73 56.69
C GLU A 554 11.28 44.26 56.26
N ALA A 555 12.09 43.89 55.26
CA ALA A 555 12.31 42.50 54.85
C ALA A 555 12.88 41.66 56.02
N ALA A 556 13.84 42.20 56.76
CA ALA A 556 14.46 41.54 57.92
C ALA A 556 13.51 41.28 59.10
N LYS A 557 12.29 41.85 59.10
CA LYS A 557 11.24 41.51 60.07
C LYS A 557 10.47 40.23 59.68
N VAL A 558 10.54 39.82 58.41
CA VAL A 558 9.88 38.62 57.89
C VAL A 558 10.77 37.41 58.09
N ASP A 559 12.03 37.48 57.62
CA ASP A 559 13.06 36.50 57.97
C ASP A 559 14.42 37.19 58.21
N PRO A 560 14.92 37.24 59.46
CA PRO A 560 16.23 37.78 59.75
C PRO A 560 17.39 37.00 59.14
N SER A 561 17.21 35.71 58.78
CA SER A 561 18.29 34.84 58.33
C SER A 561 18.43 34.71 56.80
N ASP A 562 17.56 35.35 56.00
CA ASP A 562 17.64 35.27 54.53
C ASP A 562 18.98 35.81 54.00
N GLY A 563 19.70 34.96 53.25
CA GLY A 563 21.04 35.25 52.74
C GLY A 563 21.06 36.41 51.74
N PRO A 564 20.29 36.37 50.64
CA PRO A 564 20.22 37.44 49.64
C PRO A 564 19.88 38.82 50.21
N MET A 565 18.94 38.89 51.16
CA MET A 565 18.60 40.12 51.88
C MET A 565 19.76 40.59 52.77
N ASN A 566 20.40 39.70 53.53
CA ASN A 566 21.55 40.07 54.35
C ASN A 566 22.76 40.52 53.52
N GLN A 567 22.98 39.95 52.34
CA GLN A 567 23.99 40.44 51.39
C GLN A 567 23.66 41.87 50.92
N ALA A 568 22.41 42.13 50.48
CA ALA A 568 21.99 43.47 50.06
C ALA A 568 22.16 44.50 51.19
N ARG A 569 21.94 44.10 52.45
CA ARG A 569 22.23 44.93 53.63
C ARG A 569 23.72 45.17 53.81
N ALA A 570 24.56 44.14 53.72
CA ALA A 570 26.02 44.28 53.87
C ALA A 570 26.62 45.23 52.82
N GLU A 571 26.19 45.13 51.56
CA GLU A 571 26.61 46.04 50.47
C GLU A 571 26.20 47.49 50.74
N LEU A 572 25.00 47.71 51.27
CA LEU A 572 24.45 49.04 51.53
C LEU A 572 24.98 49.67 52.84
N ALA A 573 25.37 48.85 53.83
CA ALA A 573 25.71 49.29 55.19
C ALA A 573 26.77 50.40 55.25
N SER A 574 27.77 50.36 54.36
CA SER A 574 28.81 51.39 54.26
C SER A 574 28.30 52.79 53.87
N ARG A 575 27.17 52.86 53.16
CA ARG A 575 26.58 54.10 52.63
C ARG A 575 25.56 54.76 53.54
N VAL A 576 25.07 54.03 54.56
CA VAL A 576 24.04 54.49 55.51
C VAL A 576 24.49 54.35 56.97
N ALA A 577 25.80 54.20 57.20
CA ALA A 577 26.37 53.87 58.49
C ALA A 577 26.07 54.92 59.58
N ASP A 578 26.03 56.20 59.20
CA ASP A 578 25.67 57.34 60.03
C ASP A 578 24.23 57.27 60.55
N PHE A 579 23.27 57.02 59.65
CA PHE A 579 21.87 56.80 59.97
C PHE A 579 21.67 55.53 60.82
N VAL A 580 22.30 54.42 60.43
CA VAL A 580 22.17 53.12 61.12
C VAL A 580 22.72 53.18 62.55
N LEU A 581 23.84 53.87 62.78
CA LEU A 581 24.41 54.05 64.11
C LEU A 581 23.43 54.74 65.08
N LEU A 582 22.73 55.79 64.61
CA LEU A 582 21.76 56.51 65.43
C LEU A 582 20.50 55.69 65.70
N ILE A 583 20.00 54.94 64.70
CA ILE A 583 18.87 54.01 64.88
C ILE A 583 19.21 52.87 65.86
N ASP A 584 20.43 52.31 65.80
CA ASP A 584 20.86 51.26 66.71
C ASP A 584 21.07 51.79 68.14
N ARG A 585 21.66 52.98 68.28
CA ARG A 585 21.74 53.69 69.56
C ARG A 585 20.36 53.96 70.16
N ALA A 586 19.40 54.40 69.34
CA ALA A 586 18.03 54.65 69.79
C ALA A 586 17.37 53.37 70.31
N LYS A 587 17.49 52.25 69.58
CA LYS A 587 16.95 50.95 70.00
C LYS A 587 17.53 50.45 71.32
N ARG A 588 18.86 50.47 71.47
CA ARG A 588 19.51 50.07 72.75
C ARG A 588 19.03 50.93 73.91
N GLN A 589 18.94 52.24 73.72
CA GLN A 589 18.43 53.14 74.76
C GLN A 589 16.93 52.92 75.08
N ALA A 590 16.12 52.44 74.13
CA ALA A 590 14.74 52.01 74.41
C ALA A 590 14.70 50.69 75.21
N GLU A 591 15.54 49.72 74.84
CA GLU A 591 15.68 48.43 75.54
C GLU A 591 16.19 48.61 76.98
N ASP A 592 17.11 49.56 77.20
CA ASP A 592 17.62 49.96 78.52
C ASP A 592 16.61 50.84 79.32
N GLY A 593 15.39 51.09 78.83
CA GLY A 593 14.36 51.93 79.47
C GLY A 593 14.63 53.44 79.45
N HIS A 594 15.69 53.90 78.77
CA HIS A 594 16.07 55.30 78.66
C HIS A 594 15.33 56.02 77.52
N HIS A 595 13.99 56.02 77.58
CA HIS A 595 13.10 56.51 76.51
C HIS A 595 13.41 57.94 76.03
N ALA A 596 13.82 58.85 76.93
CA ALA A 596 14.22 60.22 76.56
C ALA A 596 15.51 60.26 75.71
N GLY A 597 16.47 59.39 76.00
CA GLY A 597 17.69 59.22 75.19
C GLY A 597 17.36 58.59 73.83
N SER A 598 16.52 57.54 73.84
CA SER A 598 16.03 56.88 72.63
C SER A 598 15.31 57.86 71.69
N LEU A 599 14.39 58.68 72.22
CA LEU A 599 13.70 59.72 71.47
C LEU A 599 14.67 60.73 70.85
N ALA A 600 15.66 61.21 71.61
CA ALA A 600 16.68 62.13 71.09
C ALA A 600 17.54 61.49 69.97
N ALA A 601 17.86 60.20 70.09
CA ALA A 601 18.59 59.47 69.05
C ALA A 601 17.74 59.21 67.79
N TYR A 602 16.44 58.95 67.91
CA TYR A 602 15.54 58.86 66.76
C TYR A 602 15.32 60.22 66.07
N LEU A 603 15.27 61.33 66.82
CA LEU A 603 15.18 62.68 66.26
C LEU A 603 16.48 63.03 65.49
N ALA A 604 17.65 62.74 66.05
CA ALA A 604 18.92 62.91 65.36
C ALA A 604 19.03 62.02 64.10
N ALA A 605 18.45 60.82 64.10
CA ALA A 605 18.36 59.99 62.90
C ALA A 605 17.38 60.58 61.85
N GLN A 606 16.31 61.25 62.30
CA GLN A 606 15.38 61.96 61.43
C GLN A 606 16.03 63.18 60.76
N ASP A 607 16.96 63.88 61.41
CA ASP A 607 17.72 64.97 60.78
C ASP A 607 18.57 64.49 59.59
N ILE A 608 19.08 63.25 59.62
CA ILE A 608 19.81 62.63 58.50
C ILE A 608 18.85 62.18 57.39
N TYR A 609 17.71 61.57 57.73
CA TYR A 609 16.71 61.13 56.75
C TYR A 609 15.28 61.53 57.17
N PRO A 610 14.82 62.76 56.81
CA PRO A 610 13.55 63.32 57.32
C PRO A 610 12.29 62.53 56.95
N VAL A 611 12.33 61.81 55.83
CA VAL A 611 11.20 61.02 55.30
C VAL A 611 11.11 59.64 55.96
N SER A 612 12.11 59.24 56.76
CA SER A 612 12.20 57.94 57.43
C SER A 612 10.88 57.48 58.07
N ARG A 613 10.42 56.30 57.70
CA ARG A 613 9.29 55.63 58.37
C ARG A 613 9.74 55.01 59.69
N LEU A 614 10.99 54.54 59.78
CA LEU A 614 11.56 53.96 61.00
C LEU A 614 11.67 54.99 62.13
N CYS A 615 12.19 56.20 61.85
CA CYS A 615 12.29 57.28 62.84
C CYS A 615 10.90 57.69 63.32
N ARG A 616 9.95 57.93 62.41
CA ARG A 616 8.57 58.32 62.79
C ARG A 616 7.88 57.28 63.68
N GLN A 617 8.03 55.99 63.38
CA GLN A 617 7.50 54.91 64.23
C GLN A 617 8.22 54.81 65.58
N GLY A 618 9.54 55.01 65.61
CA GLY A 618 10.34 55.04 66.84
C GLY A 618 9.95 56.21 67.75
N ILE A 619 9.96 57.43 67.21
CA ILE A 619 9.54 58.67 67.89
C ILE A 619 8.15 58.51 68.51
N GLN A 620 7.17 58.01 67.75
CA GLN A 620 5.82 57.80 68.25
C GLN A 620 5.79 56.81 69.42
N ARG A 621 6.52 55.69 69.32
CA ARG A 621 6.61 54.68 70.39
C ARG A 621 7.23 55.24 71.67
N GLU A 622 8.41 55.86 71.57
CA GLU A 622 9.12 56.39 72.74
C GLU A 622 8.38 57.57 73.37
N THR A 623 7.75 58.43 72.56
CA THR A 623 6.90 59.51 73.08
C THR A 623 5.69 58.94 73.83
N SER A 624 5.06 57.89 73.32
CA SER A 624 3.97 57.21 74.05
C SER A 624 4.45 56.57 75.36
N ALA A 625 5.63 55.93 75.37
CA ALA A 625 6.21 55.33 76.57
C ALA A 625 6.59 56.37 77.64
N LEU A 626 7.14 57.52 77.24
CA LEU A 626 7.39 58.67 78.11
C LEU A 626 6.09 59.21 78.70
N MET A 627 5.06 59.39 77.87
CA MET A 627 3.77 59.93 78.31
C MET A 627 2.97 58.97 79.21
N SER A 628 3.19 57.65 79.11
CA SER A 628 2.66 56.69 80.09
C SER A 628 3.46 56.72 81.39
N GLY A 629 4.79 56.70 81.32
CA GLY A 629 5.64 56.76 82.53
C GLY A 629 5.47 58.05 83.35
N LEU A 630 5.05 59.15 82.71
CA LEU A 630 4.66 60.40 83.37
C LEU A 630 3.25 60.35 84.01
N ARG A 631 2.36 59.47 83.54
CA ARG A 631 1.00 59.30 84.09
C ARG A 631 0.94 58.33 85.27
N ASP A 632 1.90 57.43 85.40
CA ASP A 632 2.02 56.51 86.54
C ASP A 632 2.76 57.12 87.74
N GLN A 633 3.08 58.42 87.69
CA GLN A 633 3.76 59.19 88.77
C GLN A 633 2.87 60.26 89.43
N ASP A 634 1.62 60.41 88.96
CA ASP A 634 0.53 61.19 89.59
C ASP A 634 -0.47 60.24 90.28
#